data_AF-A0AA46Q123-F1
#
_entry.id   AF-A0AA46Q123-F1
#
_cell.length_a   1.000
_cell.length_b   1.000
_cell.length_c   1.000
_cell.angle_alpha   90.00
_cell.angle_beta   90.00
_cell.angle_gamma   90.00
#
_symmetry.space_group_name_H-M   'P 1'
#
loop_
_entity.id
_entity.type
_entity.pdbx_description
1 polymer ?
#
loop_
_entity_poly.entity_id
_entity_poly.type
_entity_poly.pdbx_seq_one_letter_code
_entity_poly.pdbx_strand_id
1 'polypeptide(L)'
;MYDIDPMIWPKLLLLLAIVGASMYFFELGLRKWLKVEKKKFFSYNHINDKHKKVDWTIRIGFLVAILGGGTFNMTRDPMEWLWFLEPWFLLFVFIGVSESARALMEWKYAENRRAYMVTIIHLVFVLVLLLTVINTDFFWML
;
A
#
# COMPACT_ATOMS: atom_id res chain seq x y z
N MET A 1 -10.50 26.75 19.79
CA MET A 1 -9.97 26.83 18.41
C MET A 1 -8.78 25.89 18.36
N TYR A 2 -8.81 24.87 17.50
CA TYR A 2 -7.59 24.08 17.25
C TYR A 2 -6.64 24.98 16.46
N ASP A 3 -5.54 25.41 17.07
CA ASP A 3 -4.44 26.05 16.34
C ASP A 3 -3.78 24.97 15.48
N ILE A 4 -4.16 24.93 14.22
CA ILE A 4 -3.54 24.08 13.21
C ILE A 4 -2.14 24.65 12.99
N ASP A 5 -1.10 23.89 13.35
CA ASP A 5 0.29 24.27 13.09
C ASP A 5 0.43 24.61 11.58
N PRO A 6 0.80 25.86 11.21
CA PRO A 6 0.91 26.28 9.82
C PRO A 6 1.92 25.45 9.03
N MET A 7 2.81 24.72 9.70
CA MET A 7 3.79 23.83 9.09
C MET A 7 3.26 22.42 8.82
N ILE A 8 2.03 22.06 9.21
CA ILE A 8 1.47 20.71 9.01
C ILE A 8 1.53 20.28 7.54
N TRP A 9 1.12 21.16 6.61
CA TRP A 9 1.12 20.83 5.18
C TRP A 9 2.53 20.60 4.62
N PRO A 10 3.52 21.50 4.82
CA PRO A 10 4.91 21.25 4.46
C PRO A 10 5.49 19.97 5.09
N LYS A 11 5.26 19.72 6.38
CA LYS A 11 5.77 18.53 7.08
C LYS A 11 5.17 17.25 6.50
N LEU A 12 3.87 17.26 6.19
CA LEU A 12 3.19 16.14 5.54
C LEU A 12 3.70 15.90 4.11
N LEU A 13 3.94 16.95 3.33
CA LEU A 13 4.54 16.83 1.99
C LEU A 13 5.97 16.26 2.06
N LEU A 14 6.78 16.73 3.01
CA LEU A 14 8.14 16.25 3.25
C LEU A 14 8.13 14.76 3.64
N LEU A 15 7.26 14.37 4.57
CA LEU A 15 7.05 12.98 4.96
C LEU A 15 6.71 12.11 3.75
N LEU A 16 5.71 12.51 2.94
CA LEU A 16 5.31 11.76 1.74
C LEU A 16 6.47 11.62 0.75
N ALA A 17 7.27 12.68 0.58
CA ALA A 17 8.45 12.65 -0.28
C ALA A 17 9.51 11.67 0.25
N ILE A 18 9.80 11.68 1.55
CA ILE A 18 10.78 10.78 2.19
C ILE A 18 10.31 9.32 2.08
N VAL A 19 9.07 9.04 2.46
CA VAL A 19 8.48 7.71 2.40
C VAL A 19 8.46 7.20 0.95
N GLY A 20 7.95 8.00 0.01
CA GLY A 20 7.91 7.65 -1.41
C GLY A 20 9.30 7.41 -2.00
N ALA A 21 10.27 8.27 -1.69
CA ALA A 21 11.66 8.10 -2.13
C ALA A 21 12.27 6.82 -1.55
N SER A 22 12.09 6.56 -0.25
CA SER A 22 12.62 5.37 0.41
C SER A 22 12.08 4.08 -0.24
N MET A 23 10.78 4.01 -0.52
CA MET A 23 10.14 2.89 -1.21
C MET A 23 10.73 2.71 -2.61
N TYR A 24 10.82 3.79 -3.39
CA TYR A 24 11.34 3.76 -4.75
C TYR A 24 12.81 3.29 -4.80
N PHE A 25 13.68 3.85 -3.97
CA PHE A 25 15.09 3.48 -3.95
C PHE A 25 15.31 2.05 -3.44
N PHE A 26 14.54 1.63 -2.43
CA PHE A 26 14.61 0.26 -1.93
C PHE A 26 14.20 -0.76 -3.00
N GLU A 27 13.08 -0.55 -3.69
CA GLU A 27 12.65 -1.43 -4.78
C GLU A 27 13.68 -1.47 -5.92
N LEU A 28 14.22 -0.31 -6.32
CA LEU A 28 15.25 -0.22 -7.34
C LEU A 28 16.52 -1.01 -6.96
N GLY A 29 16.99 -0.86 -5.71
CA GLY A 29 18.14 -1.58 -5.20
C GLY A 29 17.90 -3.09 -5.21
N LEU A 30 16.74 -3.51 -4.73
CA LEU A 30 16.34 -4.91 -4.65
C LEU A 30 16.22 -5.56 -6.04
N ARG A 31 15.62 -4.86 -7.01
CA ARG A 31 15.53 -5.33 -8.41
C ARG A 31 16.92 -5.52 -9.03
N LYS A 32 17.82 -4.56 -8.82
CA LYS A 32 19.22 -4.67 -9.28
C LYS A 32 19.91 -5.87 -8.64
N TRP A 33 19.73 -6.06 -7.33
CA TRP A 33 20.38 -7.15 -6.59
C TRP A 33 19.88 -8.53 -7.03
N LEU A 34 18.57 -8.69 -7.21
CA LEU A 34 17.95 -9.95 -7.62
C LEU A 34 17.99 -10.21 -9.14
N LYS A 35 18.57 -9.27 -9.92
CA LYS A 35 18.62 -9.31 -11.39
C LYS A 35 17.22 -9.46 -12.00
N VAL A 36 16.25 -8.72 -11.47
CA VAL A 36 14.88 -8.67 -11.98
C VAL A 36 14.75 -7.41 -12.83
N GLU A 37 14.19 -7.57 -14.03
CA GLU A 37 14.01 -6.46 -14.94
C GLU A 37 13.16 -5.35 -14.33
N LYS A 38 13.45 -4.11 -14.73
CA LYS A 38 12.63 -2.96 -14.34
C LYS A 38 11.26 -3.11 -14.99
N LYS A 39 10.22 -3.04 -14.16
CA LYS A 39 8.87 -2.78 -14.64
C LYS A 39 8.82 -1.36 -15.19
N LYS A 40 8.15 -1.15 -16.32
CA LYS A 40 7.81 0.21 -16.76
C LYS A 40 6.91 0.84 -15.67
N PHE A 41 7.25 2.04 -15.22
CA PHE A 41 6.41 2.82 -14.32
C PHE A 41 5.06 3.07 -15.00
N PHE A 42 3.97 2.90 -14.25
CA PHE A 42 2.59 3.13 -14.72
C PHE A 42 2.04 2.23 -15.84
N SER A 43 2.76 1.20 -16.32
CA SER A 43 2.14 0.24 -17.24
C SER A 43 1.32 -0.80 -16.47
N TYR A 44 0.17 -1.17 -17.04
CA TYR A 44 -0.69 -2.28 -16.62
C TYR A 44 0.08 -3.62 -16.73
N ASN A 45 1.06 -3.86 -15.84
CA ASN A 45 1.96 -5.02 -15.87
C ASN A 45 1.31 -6.26 -15.25
N HIS A 46 0.23 -6.69 -15.89
CA HIS A 46 -0.38 -7.99 -15.60
C HIS A 46 0.41 -9.04 -16.37
N ILE A 47 0.88 -10.06 -15.65
CA ILE A 47 1.61 -11.18 -16.25
C ILE A 47 0.72 -11.96 -17.22
N ASN A 48 -0.59 -12.01 -16.93
CA ASN A 48 -1.60 -12.64 -17.77
C ASN A 48 -2.99 -12.04 -17.49
N ASP A 49 -3.98 -12.45 -18.27
CA ASP A 49 -5.37 -12.02 -18.09
C ASP A 49 -5.98 -12.46 -16.74
N LYS A 50 -5.49 -13.55 -16.15
CA LYS A 50 -5.93 -14.00 -14.83
C LYS A 50 -5.51 -12.99 -13.75
N HIS A 51 -4.28 -12.48 -13.82
CA HIS A 51 -3.77 -11.46 -12.89
C HIS A 51 -4.61 -10.20 -13.01
N LYS A 52 -4.93 -9.78 -14.25
CA LYS A 52 -5.82 -8.63 -14.50
C LYS A 52 -7.20 -8.80 -13.86
N LYS A 53 -7.80 -9.99 -13.98
CA LYS A 53 -9.10 -10.28 -13.35
C LYS A 53 -9.00 -10.22 -11.83
N VAL A 54 -7.98 -10.83 -11.24
CA VAL A 54 -7.76 -10.83 -9.79
C VAL A 54 -7.60 -9.40 -9.26
N ASP A 55 -6.74 -8.60 -9.89
CA ASP A 55 -6.51 -7.20 -9.48
C ASP A 55 -7.79 -6.37 -9.57
N TRP A 56 -8.59 -6.55 -10.63
CA TRP A 56 -9.89 -5.88 -10.77
C TRP A 56 -10.90 -6.33 -9.70
N THR A 57 -10.95 -7.62 -9.39
CA THR A 57 -11.81 -8.14 -8.32
C THR A 57 -11.44 -7.55 -6.97
N ILE A 58 -10.14 -7.48 -6.64
CA ILE A 58 -9.65 -6.90 -5.38
C ILE A 58 -10.03 -5.41 -5.32
N ARG A 59 -9.84 -4.65 -6.41
CA ARG A 59 -10.19 -3.22 -6.48
C ARG A 59 -11.69 -2.96 -6.30
N ILE A 60 -12.54 -3.74 -6.97
CA ILE A 60 -14.00 -3.62 -6.82
C ILE A 60 -14.42 -3.99 -5.40
N GLY A 61 -13.89 -5.09 -4.86
CA GLY A 61 -14.17 -5.50 -3.48
C GLY A 61 -13.77 -4.45 -2.46
N PHE A 62 -12.60 -3.82 -2.64
CA PHE A 62 -12.16 -2.70 -1.81
C PHE A 62 -13.06 -1.47 -1.91
N LEU A 63 -13.49 -1.09 -3.12
CA LEU A 63 -14.40 0.03 -3.31
C LEU A 63 -15.76 -0.22 -2.63
N VAL A 64 -16.29 -1.43 -2.75
CA VAL A 64 -17.51 -1.84 -2.04
C VAL A 64 -17.29 -1.80 -0.52
N ALA A 65 -16.15 -2.28 -0.03
CA ALA A 65 -15.84 -2.27 1.40
C ALA A 65 -15.73 -0.85 1.97
N ILE A 66 -15.09 0.08 1.27
CA ILE A 66 -15.00 1.48 1.71
C ILE A 66 -16.37 2.15 1.70
N LEU A 67 -17.12 2.03 0.60
CA LEU A 67 -18.42 2.69 0.49
C LEU A 67 -19.44 2.11 1.46
N GLY A 68 -19.51 0.78 1.54
CA GLY A 68 -20.40 0.07 2.45
C GLY A 68 -20.00 0.23 3.91
N GLY A 69 -18.72 0.05 4.23
CA GLY A 69 -18.18 0.20 5.58
C GLY A 69 -18.33 1.62 6.12
N GLY A 70 -17.98 2.62 5.30
CA GLY A 70 -18.17 4.03 5.65
C GLY A 70 -19.63 4.38 5.87
N THR A 71 -20.53 3.96 4.97
CA THR A 71 -21.98 4.18 5.12
C THR A 71 -22.51 3.51 6.39
N PHE A 72 -22.05 2.31 6.70
CA PHE A 72 -22.47 1.57 7.90
C PHE A 72 -21.95 2.17 9.21
N ASN A 73 -20.75 2.75 9.22
CA ASN A 73 -20.29 3.53 10.37
C ASN A 73 -21.09 4.83 10.51
N MET A 74 -21.44 5.49 9.40
CA MET A 74 -22.28 6.70 9.43
C MET A 74 -23.70 6.48 10.00
N THR A 75 -24.23 5.26 10.00
CA THR A 75 -25.52 4.96 10.66
C THR A 75 -25.39 4.69 12.15
N ARG A 76 -24.17 4.69 12.71
CA ARG A 76 -23.89 4.49 14.13
C ARG A 76 -23.47 5.78 14.80
N ASP A 77 -23.58 5.79 16.12
CA ASP A 77 -22.92 6.80 16.94
C ASP A 77 -21.41 6.80 16.69
N PRO A 78 -20.77 7.98 16.54
CA PRO A 78 -19.34 8.12 16.27
C PRO A 78 -18.42 7.39 17.27
N MET A 79 -18.86 7.23 18.51
CA MET A 79 -18.10 6.51 19.54
C MET A 79 -18.17 4.99 19.39
N GLU A 80 -19.08 4.49 18.56
CA GLU A 80 -19.30 3.05 18.30
C GLU A 80 -18.89 2.65 16.87
N TRP A 81 -18.13 3.51 16.19
CA TRP A 81 -17.61 3.19 14.87
C TRP A 81 -16.73 1.94 14.91
N LEU A 82 -16.97 1.06 13.95
CA LEU A 82 -16.21 -0.18 13.83
C LEU A 82 -14.87 0.16 13.17
N TRP A 83 -13.81 0.10 13.96
CA TRP A 83 -12.44 0.42 13.54
C TRP A 83 -11.97 -0.35 12.29
N PHE A 84 -12.44 -1.59 12.10
CA PHE A 84 -12.06 -2.42 10.94
C PHE A 84 -12.81 -2.07 9.66
N LEU A 85 -13.80 -1.18 9.71
CA LEU A 85 -14.47 -0.60 8.55
C LEU A 85 -13.94 0.80 8.23
N GLU A 86 -13.04 1.32 9.04
CA GLU A 86 -12.42 2.61 8.81
C GLU A 86 -11.52 2.58 7.55
N PRO A 87 -11.46 3.68 6.78
CA PRO A 87 -10.68 3.74 5.55
C PRO A 87 -9.20 3.38 5.75
N TRP A 88 -8.60 3.79 6.88
CA TRP A 88 -7.19 3.50 7.16
C TRP A 88 -6.92 1.99 7.27
N PHE A 89 -7.80 1.25 7.97
CA PHE A 89 -7.65 -0.19 8.15
C PHE A 89 -7.90 -0.94 6.83
N LEU A 90 -8.96 -0.56 6.12
CA LEU A 90 -9.29 -1.13 4.81
C LEU A 90 -8.14 -0.90 3.81
N LEU A 91 -7.46 0.24 3.85
CA LEU A 91 -6.27 0.51 3.03
C LEU A 91 -5.12 -0.45 3.34
N PHE A 92 -4.83 -0.73 4.61
CA PHE A 92 -3.82 -1.73 4.99
C PHE A 92 -4.16 -3.12 4.45
N VAL A 93 -5.40 -3.56 4.61
CA VAL A 93 -5.89 -4.84 4.08
C VAL A 93 -5.76 -4.87 2.56
N PHE A 94 -6.17 -3.80 1.87
CA PHE A 94 -6.09 -3.70 0.42
C PHE A 94 -4.65 -3.80 -0.11
N ILE A 95 -3.70 -3.10 0.50
CA ILE A 95 -2.28 -3.16 0.13
C ILE A 95 -1.76 -4.60 0.33
N GLY A 96 -2.02 -5.19 1.50
CA GLY A 96 -1.59 -6.55 1.82
C GLY A 96 -2.14 -7.60 0.85
N VAL A 97 -3.45 -7.56 0.58
CA VAL A 97 -4.11 -8.50 -0.34
C VAL A 97 -3.62 -8.29 -1.79
N SER A 98 -3.50 -7.05 -2.25
CA SER A 98 -3.08 -6.73 -3.62
C SER A 98 -1.64 -7.18 -3.90
N GLU A 99 -0.69 -6.84 -3.02
CA GLU A 99 0.71 -7.23 -3.21
C GLU A 99 0.94 -8.73 -3.00
N SER A 100 0.18 -9.37 -2.10
CA SER A 100 0.20 -10.84 -1.94
C SER A 100 -0.33 -11.55 -3.18
N ALA A 101 -1.46 -11.10 -3.73
CA ALA A 101 -2.02 -11.64 -4.97
C ALA A 101 -1.04 -11.50 -6.13
N ARG A 102 -0.40 -10.33 -6.25
CA ARG A 102 0.67 -10.10 -7.23
C ARG A 102 1.84 -11.06 -7.04
N ALA A 103 2.34 -11.21 -5.81
CA ALA A 103 3.46 -12.11 -5.52
C ALA A 103 3.13 -13.56 -5.89
N LEU A 104 1.91 -14.03 -5.60
CA LEU A 104 1.44 -15.36 -6.00
C LEU A 104 1.38 -15.51 -7.52
N MET A 105 0.91 -14.49 -8.24
CA MET A 105 0.89 -14.50 -9.70
C MET A 105 2.30 -14.47 -10.30
N GLU A 106 3.22 -13.70 -9.72
CA GLU A 106 4.63 -13.67 -10.11
C GLU A 106 5.30 -15.02 -9.89
N TRP A 107 5.07 -15.63 -8.73
CA TRP A 107 5.64 -16.94 -8.41
C TRP A 107 5.17 -18.02 -9.40
N LYS A 108 3.89 -17.99 -9.78
CA LYS A 108 3.27 -19.02 -10.63
C LYS A 108 3.47 -18.80 -12.13
N TYR A 109 3.52 -17.54 -12.58
CA TYR A 109 3.41 -17.20 -14.00
C TYR A 109 4.51 -16.28 -14.54
N ALA A 110 5.35 -15.65 -13.71
CA ALA A 110 6.39 -14.78 -14.23
C ALA A 110 7.51 -15.57 -14.91
N GLU A 111 8.02 -15.03 -16.01
CA GLU A 111 9.18 -15.55 -16.72
C GLU A 111 10.42 -15.59 -15.82
N ASN A 112 10.65 -14.53 -15.04
CA ASN A 112 11.64 -14.50 -13.99
C ASN A 112 11.00 -14.77 -12.62
N ARG A 113 11.13 -16.01 -12.13
CA ARG A 113 10.64 -16.41 -10.81
C ARG A 113 11.23 -15.61 -9.64
N ARG A 114 12.32 -14.85 -9.79
CA ARG A 114 12.81 -13.99 -8.71
C ARG A 114 11.96 -12.72 -8.52
N ALA A 115 11.03 -12.43 -9.43
CA ALA A 115 10.14 -11.28 -9.33
C ALA A 115 9.29 -11.31 -8.04
N TYR A 116 8.75 -12.47 -7.65
CA TYR A 116 7.95 -12.56 -6.42
C TYR A 116 8.76 -12.20 -5.17
N MET A 117 10.07 -12.51 -5.14
CA MET A 117 10.94 -12.17 -4.02
C MET A 117 11.08 -10.66 -3.87
N VAL A 118 11.20 -9.94 -4.99
CA VAL A 118 11.20 -8.46 -4.98
C VAL A 118 9.90 -7.96 -4.35
N THR A 119 8.75 -8.48 -4.79
CA THR A 119 7.43 -8.04 -4.34
C THR A 119 7.20 -8.35 -2.85
N ILE A 120 7.53 -9.56 -2.37
CA ILE A 120 7.37 -9.92 -0.95
C ILE A 120 8.30 -9.10 -0.06
N ILE A 121 9.59 -8.99 -0.40
CA ILE A 121 10.56 -8.24 0.42
C ILE A 121 10.21 -6.76 0.42
N HIS A 122 9.77 -6.20 -0.72
CA HIS A 122 9.30 -4.83 -0.78
C HIS A 122 8.03 -4.61 0.06
N LEU A 123 7.06 -5.53 0.01
CA LEU A 123 5.87 -5.47 0.86
C LEU A 123 6.23 -5.47 2.35
N VAL A 124 7.11 -6.37 2.78
CA VAL A 124 7.60 -6.41 4.18
C VAL A 124 8.27 -5.09 4.56
N PHE A 125 9.12 -4.55 3.69
CA PHE A 125 9.75 -3.24 3.90
C PHE A 125 8.71 -2.13 4.07
N VAL A 126 7.68 -2.07 3.21
CA VAL A 126 6.60 -1.09 3.30
C VAL A 126 5.82 -1.22 4.61
N LEU A 127 5.49 -2.45 5.04
CA LEU A 127 4.80 -2.67 6.31
C LEU A 127 5.64 -2.19 7.51
N VAL A 128 6.93 -2.52 7.54
CA VAL A 128 7.86 -2.05 8.59
C VAL A 128 7.98 -0.53 8.57
N LEU A 129 8.08 0.07 7.38
CA LEU A 129 8.16 1.52 7.22
C LEU A 129 6.90 2.21 7.74
N LEU A 130 5.71 1.72 7.40
CA LEU A 130 4.43 2.25 7.87
C LEU A 130 4.30 2.13 9.40
N LEU A 131 4.66 0.97 9.96
CA LEU A 131 4.68 0.79 11.41
C LEU A 131 5.65 1.76 12.09
N THR A 132 6.84 1.98 11.52
CA THR A 132 7.82 2.93 12.04
C THR A 132 7.28 4.35 12.01
N VAL A 133 6.71 4.77 10.88
CA VAL A 133 6.10 6.09 10.71
C VAL A 133 5.00 6.31 11.77
N ILE A 134 4.14 5.33 12.01
CA ILE A 134 3.05 5.46 13.00
C ILE A 134 3.59 5.48 14.43
N ASN A 135 4.54 4.61 14.79
CA ASN A 135 5.06 4.51 16.16
C ASN A 135 6.00 5.65 16.56
N THR A 136 6.50 6.43 15.60
CA THR A 136 7.44 7.53 15.85
C THR A 136 6.81 8.90 15.64
N ASP A 137 5.47 9.00 15.63
CA ASP A 137 4.75 10.23 15.32
C ASP A 137 5.30 10.88 14.04
N PHE A 138 5.37 10.06 12.98
CA PHE A 138 5.86 10.44 11.66
C PHE A 138 7.31 10.94 11.68
N PHE A 139 8.18 10.23 12.40
CA PHE A 139 9.57 10.63 12.68
C PHE A 139 9.67 11.98 13.43
N TRP A 140 8.77 12.20 14.38
CA TRP A 140 8.65 13.43 15.16
C TRP A 140 8.32 14.67 14.32
N MET A 141 7.75 14.46 13.12
CA MET A 141 7.36 15.54 12.21
C MET A 141 5.90 15.96 12.38
N LEU A 142 5.05 15.17 13.04
CA LEU A 142 3.66 15.53 13.35
C LEU A 142 3.43 15.38 14.85
#